data_AF-A0AAD4C6N9-F1
#
_entry.id   AF-A0AAD4C6N9-F1
#
_cell.length_a   1.000
_cell.length_b   1.000
_cell.length_c   1.000
_cell.angle_alpha   90.00
_cell.angle_beta   90.00
_cell.angle_gamma   90.00
#
_symmetry.space_group_name_H-M   'P 1'
#
loop_
_entity.id
_entity.type
_entity.pdbx_description
1 polymer ?
#
loop_
_entity_poly.entity_id
_entity_poly.type
_entity_poly.pdbx_seq_one_letter_code
_entity_poly.pdbx_strand_id
1 'polypeptide(L)'
;MPPNIHTFLFSPPENISPLTSRRVHLRRLYDVLHLSIQRGDVHRARRAWAILARCKEIDWRTSWMLAIALLDRSGRGTESNQTQIDYLRTMMLHRPEDRELILCELVHMYIMAGRHREALDELEFSLPSFPYHNNAVLHIYAGICSVLTSQPGSASEVDVQSIDSEMLDRAQIFFERAKSLDPENKVVDSLLGIVRTFLRGLL
;
A
#
# COMPACT_ATOMS: atom_id res chain seq x y z
N MET A 1 8.66 -48.81 -11.53
CA MET A 1 7.92 -47.93 -10.59
C MET A 1 7.23 -46.86 -11.41
N PRO A 2 5.94 -46.59 -11.21
CA PRO A 2 5.28 -45.46 -11.87
C PRO A 2 5.96 -44.15 -11.44
N PRO A 3 6.09 -43.16 -12.33
CA PRO A 3 6.59 -41.85 -11.93
C PRO A 3 5.69 -41.33 -10.80
N ASN A 4 6.29 -40.85 -9.72
CA ASN A 4 5.57 -40.28 -8.59
C ASN A 4 4.84 -39.01 -9.07
N ILE A 5 3.57 -39.14 -9.47
CA ILE A 5 2.76 -38.02 -9.94
C ILE A 5 2.41 -37.19 -8.71
N HIS A 6 3.23 -36.18 -8.42
CA HIS A 6 2.91 -35.20 -7.39
C HIS A 6 1.89 -34.21 -7.93
N THR A 7 0.66 -34.27 -7.40
CA THR A 7 -0.36 -33.25 -7.64
C THR A 7 -0.05 -32.02 -6.78
N PHE A 8 0.14 -30.87 -7.43
CA PHE A 8 0.32 -29.58 -6.77
C PHE A 8 -0.93 -28.73 -7.01
N LEU A 9 -1.33 -27.96 -6.01
CA LEU A 9 -2.58 -27.19 -6.05
C LEU A 9 -2.37 -25.80 -6.66
N PHE A 10 -1.20 -25.20 -6.42
CA PHE A 10 -0.87 -23.86 -6.87
C PHE A 10 0.45 -23.85 -7.65
N SER A 11 0.54 -22.94 -8.62
CA SER A 11 1.76 -22.71 -9.39
C SER A 11 2.56 -21.57 -8.75
N PRO A 12 3.84 -21.78 -8.39
CA PRO A 12 4.71 -20.68 -7.96
C PRO A 12 4.97 -19.69 -9.11
N PRO A 13 5.28 -18.42 -8.81
CA PRO A 13 5.51 -17.37 -9.81
C PRO A 13 6.68 -17.69 -10.74
N GLU A 14 7.71 -18.36 -10.22
CA GLU A 14 8.74 -19.00 -11.02
C GLU A 14 8.30 -20.43 -11.33
N ASN A 15 8.30 -20.83 -12.60
CA ASN A 15 7.92 -22.19 -13.01
C ASN A 15 8.99 -23.20 -12.59
N ILE A 16 9.05 -23.51 -11.29
CA ILE A 16 10.00 -24.43 -10.68
C ILE A 16 9.60 -25.83 -11.13
N SER A 17 10.13 -26.34 -12.24
CA SER A 17 9.91 -27.74 -12.66
C SER A 17 10.40 -28.69 -11.56
N PRO A 18 9.56 -29.59 -11.01
CA PRO A 18 9.86 -30.39 -9.83
C PRO A 18 10.76 -31.57 -10.20
N LEU A 19 12.01 -31.27 -10.55
CA LEU A 19 13.00 -32.26 -10.98
C LEU A 19 13.78 -32.85 -9.80
N THR A 20 13.66 -32.27 -8.60
CA THR A 20 14.41 -32.69 -7.40
C THR A 20 13.51 -32.72 -6.17
N SER A 21 13.86 -33.55 -5.17
CA SER A 21 13.14 -33.64 -3.89
C SER A 21 13.00 -32.28 -3.21
N ARG A 22 14.06 -31.44 -3.29
CA ARG A 22 14.03 -30.07 -2.78
C ARG A 22 12.93 -29.23 -3.46
N ARG A 23 12.82 -29.28 -4.78
CA ARG A 23 11.79 -28.55 -5.53
C ARG A 23 10.38 -29.05 -5.23
N VAL A 24 10.21 -30.36 -5.00
CA VAL A 24 8.93 -30.94 -4.55
C VAL A 24 8.55 -30.38 -3.17
N HIS A 25 9.49 -30.29 -2.22
CA HIS A 25 9.23 -29.69 -0.91
C HIS A 25 8.90 -28.19 -1.00
N LEU A 26 9.59 -27.43 -1.85
CA LEU A 26 9.27 -26.02 -2.07
C LEU A 26 7.87 -25.83 -2.63
N ARG A 27 7.46 -26.64 -3.62
CA ARG A 27 6.09 -26.60 -4.15
C ARG A 27 5.05 -26.97 -3.10
N ARG A 28 5.28 -28.03 -2.31
CA ARG A 28 4.38 -28.39 -1.20
C ARG A 28 4.26 -27.28 -0.16
N LEU A 29 5.37 -26.62 0.14
CA LEU A 29 5.38 -25.50 1.08
C LEU A 29 4.62 -24.29 0.53
N TYR A 30 4.69 -24.06 -0.79
CA TYR A 30 3.90 -23.07 -1.50
C TYR A 30 2.39 -23.39 -1.45
N ASP A 31 2.02 -24.67 -1.64
CA ASP A 31 0.63 -25.11 -1.47
C ASP A 31 0.14 -24.91 -0.03
N VAL A 32 0.97 -25.27 0.97
CA VAL A 32 0.66 -25.04 2.39
C VAL A 32 0.46 -23.56 2.69
N LEU A 33 1.30 -22.69 2.14
CA LEU A 33 1.18 -21.23 2.28
C LEU A 33 -0.19 -20.74 1.79
N HIS A 34 -0.56 -21.04 0.54
CA HIS A 34 -1.80 -20.55 -0.06
C HIS A 34 -3.04 -21.16 0.57
N LEU A 35 -3.02 -22.46 0.89
CA LEU A 35 -4.10 -23.08 1.66
C LEU A 35 -4.27 -22.45 3.05
N SER A 36 -3.17 -22.09 3.71
CA SER A 36 -3.22 -21.43 5.02
C SER A 36 -3.81 -20.02 4.91
N ILE A 37 -3.47 -19.27 3.85
CA ILE A 37 -4.05 -17.95 3.56
C ILE A 37 -5.56 -18.05 3.33
N GLN A 38 -6.00 -19.00 2.50
CA GLN A 38 -7.41 -19.23 2.17
C GLN A 38 -8.23 -19.65 3.40
N ARG A 39 -7.63 -20.41 4.31
CA ARG A 39 -8.26 -20.83 5.57
C ARG A 39 -8.20 -19.79 6.68
N GLY A 40 -7.50 -18.67 6.46
CA GLY A 40 -7.26 -17.67 7.50
C GLY A 40 -6.26 -18.10 8.59
N ASP A 41 -5.52 -19.21 8.41
CA ASP A 41 -4.44 -19.61 9.34
C ASP A 41 -3.17 -18.79 9.04
N VAL A 42 -3.16 -17.55 9.53
CA VAL A 42 -2.10 -16.57 9.29
C VAL A 42 -0.78 -17.01 9.91
N HIS A 43 -0.80 -17.61 11.09
CA HIS A 43 0.42 -18.07 11.77
C HIS A 43 1.14 -19.12 10.93
N ARG A 44 0.39 -20.10 10.39
CA ARG A 44 0.96 -21.11 9.50
C ARG A 44 1.42 -20.52 8.18
N ALA A 45 0.65 -19.62 7.59
CA ALA A 45 1.02 -18.91 6.37
C ALA A 45 2.34 -18.13 6.54
N ARG A 46 2.49 -17.38 7.63
CA ARG A 46 3.72 -16.61 7.93
C ARG A 46 4.93 -17.51 8.11
N ARG A 47 4.78 -18.64 8.81
CA ARG A 47 5.86 -19.62 8.97
C ARG A 47 6.27 -20.22 7.64
N ALA A 48 5.30 -20.60 6.80
CA ALA A 48 5.57 -21.13 5.48
C ALA A 48 6.31 -20.10 4.60
N TRP A 49 5.83 -18.84 4.61
CA TRP A 49 6.48 -17.74 3.90
C TRP A 49 7.91 -17.47 4.41
N ALA A 50 8.14 -17.43 5.72
CA ALA A 50 9.46 -17.20 6.29
C ALA A 50 10.50 -18.27 5.91
N ILE A 51 10.05 -19.51 5.67
CA ILE A 51 10.90 -20.58 5.16
C ILE A 51 11.14 -20.39 3.64
N LEU A 52 10.08 -20.10 2.87
CA LEU A 52 10.18 -19.88 1.42
C LEU A 52 11.10 -18.70 1.08
N ALA A 53 10.95 -17.56 1.76
CA ALA A 53 11.71 -16.34 1.50
C ALA A 53 13.23 -16.49 1.76
N ARG A 54 13.65 -17.49 2.54
CA ARG A 54 15.06 -17.84 2.78
C ARG A 54 15.62 -18.82 1.76
N CYS A 55 14.79 -19.36 0.88
CA CYS A 55 15.22 -20.30 -0.14
C CYS A 55 15.70 -19.54 -1.38
N LYS A 56 16.90 -19.89 -1.88
CA LYS A 56 17.51 -19.28 -3.06
C LYS A 56 16.69 -19.42 -4.35
N GLU A 57 15.78 -20.39 -4.40
CA GLU A 57 14.90 -20.66 -5.54
C GLU A 57 13.64 -19.78 -5.55
N ILE A 58 13.47 -18.91 -4.55
CA ILE A 58 12.30 -18.05 -4.44
C ILE A 58 12.82 -16.61 -4.43
N ASP A 59 12.55 -15.83 -5.48
CA ASP A 59 12.78 -14.38 -5.41
C ASP A 59 11.69 -13.73 -4.55
N TRP A 60 11.96 -13.65 -3.24
CA TRP A 60 11.04 -13.09 -2.25
C TRP A 60 10.61 -11.66 -2.57
N ARG A 61 11.44 -10.89 -3.30
CA ARG A 61 11.15 -9.51 -3.69
C ARG A 61 9.92 -9.44 -4.58
N THR A 62 9.77 -10.37 -5.52
CA THR A 62 8.62 -10.42 -6.45
C THR A 62 7.28 -10.59 -5.73
N SER A 63 7.30 -11.12 -4.51
CA SER A 63 6.12 -11.43 -3.70
C SER A 63 5.96 -10.47 -2.52
N TRP A 64 6.41 -9.21 -2.68
CA TRP A 64 6.35 -8.20 -1.62
C TRP A 64 4.90 -7.90 -1.15
N MET A 65 3.93 -7.89 -2.06
CA MET A 65 2.50 -7.72 -1.73
C MET A 65 1.99 -8.85 -0.83
N LEU A 66 2.39 -10.09 -1.13
CA LEU A 66 2.08 -11.24 -0.28
C LEU A 66 2.70 -11.09 1.10
N ALA A 67 3.96 -10.64 1.19
CA ALA A 67 4.63 -10.42 2.46
C ALA A 67 3.88 -9.37 3.30
N ILE A 68 3.46 -8.25 2.68
CA ILE A 68 2.65 -7.22 3.33
C ILE A 68 1.32 -7.77 3.85
N ALA A 69 0.60 -8.54 3.03
CA ALA A 69 -0.67 -9.16 3.44
C ALA A 69 -0.51 -10.15 4.61
N LEU A 70 0.68 -10.74 4.80
CA LEU A 70 0.98 -11.65 5.91
C LEU A 70 1.44 -10.92 7.18
N LEU A 71 1.94 -9.69 7.05
CA LEU A 71 2.25 -8.80 8.17
C LEU A 71 0.95 -8.24 8.78
N ASP A 72 -0.01 -7.88 7.94
CA ASP A 72 -1.27 -7.19 8.26
C ASP A 72 -2.20 -7.94 9.24
N ARG A 73 -2.19 -9.28 9.23
CA ARG A 73 -3.31 -10.06 9.79
C ARG A 73 -3.21 -10.44 11.27
N SER A 74 -2.22 -9.94 12.02
CA SER A 74 -2.06 -10.31 13.46
C SER A 74 -2.37 -9.21 14.47
N GLY A 75 -2.63 -7.97 14.05
CA GLY A 75 -2.99 -6.93 14.99
C GLY A 75 -3.45 -5.67 14.29
N ARG A 76 -4.72 -5.29 14.49
CA ARG A 76 -5.26 -3.97 14.11
C ARG A 76 -4.73 -2.88 15.05
N GLY A 77 -3.42 -2.86 15.27
CA GLY A 77 -2.71 -1.94 16.15
C GLY A 77 -1.74 -1.09 15.36
N THR A 78 -1.46 0.11 15.86
CA THR A 78 -0.51 1.07 15.28
C THR A 78 0.87 0.46 15.02
N GLU A 79 1.31 -0.51 15.84
CA GLU A 79 2.57 -1.24 15.68
C GLU A 79 2.63 -2.12 14.43
N SER A 80 1.50 -2.71 14.00
CA SER A 80 1.44 -3.50 12.76
C SER A 80 1.67 -2.61 11.54
N ASN A 81 1.01 -1.44 11.53
CA ASN A 81 1.17 -0.46 10.46
C ASN A 81 2.62 0.03 10.36
N GLN A 82 3.30 0.24 11.48
CA GLN A 82 4.71 0.65 11.49
C GLN A 82 5.61 -0.41 10.85
N THR A 83 5.42 -1.69 11.18
CA THR A 83 6.20 -2.80 10.60
C THR A 83 5.98 -2.90 9.08
N GLN A 84 4.75 -2.70 8.61
CA GLN A 84 4.42 -2.68 7.18
C GLN A 84 5.05 -1.47 6.47
N ILE A 85 5.01 -0.28 7.08
CA ILE A 85 5.65 0.94 6.56
C ILE A 85 7.17 0.71 6.39
N ASP A 86 7.84 0.18 7.39
CA ASP A 86 9.29 -0.07 7.35
C ASP A 86 9.65 -1.13 6.28
N TYR A 87 8.80 -2.13 6.11
CA TYR A 87 8.94 -3.12 5.04
C TYR A 87 8.80 -2.47 3.66
N LEU A 88 7.76 -1.66 3.43
CA LEU A 88 7.51 -1.00 2.14
C LEU A 88 8.65 -0.03 1.77
N ARG A 89 9.15 0.76 2.74
CA ARG A 89 10.33 1.61 2.55
C ARG A 89 11.55 0.81 2.10
N THR A 90 11.77 -0.35 2.73
CA THR A 90 12.83 -1.27 2.30
C THR A 90 12.59 -1.78 0.88
N MET A 91 11.33 -2.03 0.49
CA MET A 91 10.98 -2.52 -0.86
C MET A 91 11.18 -1.47 -1.95
N MET A 92 10.99 -0.18 -1.67
CA MET A 92 11.28 0.90 -2.63
C MET A 92 12.75 0.90 -3.09
N LEU A 93 13.67 0.42 -2.25
CA LEU A 93 15.08 0.26 -2.58
C LEU A 93 15.35 -1.00 -3.40
N HIS A 94 14.63 -2.09 -3.13
CA HIS A 94 14.87 -3.39 -3.74
C HIS A 94 14.13 -3.62 -5.06
N ARG A 95 13.02 -2.90 -5.31
CA ARG A 95 12.20 -3.00 -6.53
C ARG A 95 11.90 -1.62 -7.12
N PRO A 96 12.90 -0.98 -7.75
CA PRO A 96 12.69 0.31 -8.41
C PRO A 96 11.57 0.30 -9.45
N GLU A 97 11.34 -0.84 -10.11
CA GLU A 97 10.29 -1.04 -11.11
C GLU A 97 8.86 -0.93 -10.55
N ASP A 98 8.66 -1.28 -9.29
CA ASP A 98 7.35 -1.28 -8.63
C ASP A 98 7.17 -0.05 -7.72
N ARG A 99 8.11 0.91 -7.76
CA ARG A 99 8.14 2.06 -6.83
C ARG A 99 6.84 2.83 -6.76
N GLU A 100 6.16 3.01 -7.89
CA GLU A 100 4.87 3.71 -7.95
C GLU A 100 3.78 2.94 -7.18
N LEU A 101 3.68 1.63 -7.37
CA LEU A 101 2.75 0.77 -6.63
C LEU A 101 3.10 0.71 -5.14
N ILE A 102 4.39 0.58 -4.82
CA ILE A 102 4.88 0.55 -3.43
C ILE A 102 4.57 1.87 -2.73
N LEU A 103 4.72 3.02 -3.42
CA LEU A 103 4.39 4.33 -2.87
C LEU A 103 2.89 4.47 -2.60
N CYS A 104 2.02 4.03 -3.53
CA CYS A 104 0.58 4.01 -3.31
C CYS A 104 0.21 3.23 -2.02
N GLU A 105 0.77 2.03 -1.86
CA GLU A 105 0.55 1.21 -0.66
C GLU A 105 1.11 1.87 0.60
N LEU A 106 2.30 2.48 0.52
CA LEU A 106 2.92 3.18 1.65
C LEU A 106 2.05 4.33 2.14
N VAL A 107 1.54 5.15 1.23
CA VAL A 107 0.61 6.25 1.50
C VAL A 107 -0.68 5.72 2.13
N HIS A 108 -1.23 4.63 1.59
CA HIS A 108 -2.41 3.98 2.16
C HIS A 108 -2.17 3.54 3.61
N MET A 109 -1.02 2.95 3.92
CA MET A 109 -0.65 2.55 5.28
C MET A 109 -0.53 3.74 6.23
N TYR A 110 0.01 4.87 5.79
CA TYR A 110 0.03 6.09 6.60
C TYR A 110 -1.38 6.61 6.89
N ILE A 111 -2.26 6.63 5.89
CA ILE A 111 -3.65 7.06 6.05
C ILE A 111 -4.38 6.16 7.04
N MET A 112 -4.23 4.83 6.93
CA MET A 112 -4.81 3.86 7.87
C MET A 112 -4.24 3.97 9.28
N ALA A 113 -3.01 4.48 9.43
CA ALA A 113 -2.40 4.78 10.72
C ALA A 113 -2.79 6.17 11.28
N GLY A 114 -3.60 6.96 10.58
CA GLY A 114 -3.93 8.34 10.97
C GLY A 114 -2.78 9.35 10.81
N ARG A 115 -1.69 8.95 10.14
CA ARG A 115 -0.46 9.74 9.96
C ARG A 115 -0.52 10.55 8.67
N HIS A 116 -1.57 11.36 8.52
CA HIS A 116 -1.88 12.09 7.27
C HIS A 116 -0.78 13.08 6.87
N ARG A 117 -0.14 13.73 7.85
CA ARG A 117 0.96 14.68 7.61
C ARG A 117 2.17 14.00 6.99
N GLU A 118 2.57 12.85 7.51
CA GLU A 118 3.71 12.09 6.98
C GLU A 118 3.41 11.51 5.59
N ALA A 119 2.16 11.09 5.35
CA ALA A 119 1.71 10.70 4.02
C ALA A 119 1.84 11.86 3.02
N LEU A 120 1.46 13.07 3.44
CA LEU A 120 1.54 14.27 2.62
C LEU A 120 2.99 14.66 2.34
N ASP A 121 3.86 14.65 3.36
CA ASP A 121 5.29 14.97 3.20
C ASP A 121 5.97 14.03 2.18
N GLU A 122 5.68 12.72 2.25
CA GLU A 122 6.22 11.71 1.32
C GLU A 122 5.69 11.92 -0.12
N LEU A 123 4.41 12.26 -0.25
CA LEU A 123 3.79 12.57 -1.54
C LEU A 123 4.36 13.85 -2.15
N GLU A 124 4.51 14.92 -1.38
CA GLU A 124 5.07 16.19 -1.86
C GLU A 124 6.53 16.05 -2.30
N PHE A 125 7.29 15.18 -1.62
CA PHE A 125 8.63 14.82 -2.03
C PHE A 125 8.64 14.00 -3.33
N SER A 126 7.71 13.06 -3.49
CA SER A 126 7.73 12.09 -4.58
C SER A 126 7.07 12.59 -5.86
N LEU A 127 5.94 13.29 -5.78
CA LEU A 127 5.12 13.74 -6.92
C LEU A 127 5.87 14.55 -7.99
N PRO A 128 6.84 15.42 -7.67
CA PRO A 128 7.61 16.13 -8.69
C PRO A 128 8.46 15.23 -9.60
N SER A 129 8.77 14.01 -9.14
CA SER A 129 9.66 13.08 -9.84
C SER A 129 8.91 12.15 -10.80
N PHE A 130 9.58 11.74 -11.88
CA PHE A 130 9.11 10.63 -12.73
C PHE A 130 9.25 9.29 -11.97
N PRO A 131 8.28 8.36 -12.02
CA PRO A 131 7.03 8.38 -12.81
C PRO A 131 5.83 9.05 -12.11
N TYR A 132 5.94 9.39 -10.83
CA TYR A 132 4.81 9.78 -9.96
C TYR A 132 4.02 11.01 -10.42
N HIS A 133 4.67 11.96 -11.10
CA HIS A 133 4.02 13.18 -11.58
C HIS A 133 2.76 12.97 -12.46
N ASN A 134 2.67 11.82 -13.13
CA ASN A 134 1.57 11.46 -14.03
C ASN A 134 0.55 10.49 -13.41
N ASN A 135 0.70 10.13 -12.14
CA ASN A 135 -0.23 9.25 -11.45
C ASN A 135 -1.37 10.05 -10.82
N ALA A 136 -2.56 9.97 -11.42
CA ALA A 136 -3.77 10.65 -10.91
C ALA A 136 -4.14 10.22 -9.48
N VAL A 137 -3.95 8.94 -9.13
CA VAL A 137 -4.28 8.38 -7.80
C VAL A 137 -3.39 8.99 -6.71
N LEU A 138 -2.10 9.18 -6.95
CA LEU A 138 -1.20 9.82 -5.99
C LEU A 138 -1.58 11.28 -5.74
N HIS A 139 -1.99 12.01 -6.77
CA HIS A 139 -2.54 13.38 -6.61
C HIS A 139 -3.85 13.39 -5.83
N ILE A 140 -4.73 12.40 -6.04
CA ILE A 140 -5.95 12.24 -5.23
C ILE A 140 -5.61 12.00 -3.76
N TYR A 141 -4.66 11.11 -3.47
CA TYR A 141 -4.24 10.87 -2.09
C TYR A 141 -3.62 12.11 -1.45
N ALA A 142 -2.81 12.89 -2.19
CA ALA A 142 -2.25 14.14 -1.69
C ALA A 142 -3.36 15.12 -1.30
N GLY A 143 -4.34 15.33 -2.18
CA GLY A 143 -5.48 16.19 -1.89
C GLY A 143 -6.31 15.72 -0.69
N ILE A 144 -6.56 14.41 -0.57
CA ILE A 144 -7.27 13.84 0.59
C ILE A 144 -6.46 14.07 1.87
N CYS A 145 -5.15 13.82 1.87
CA CYS A 145 -4.29 14.05 3.04
C CYS A 145 -4.27 15.53 3.45
N SER A 146 -4.25 16.46 2.49
CA SER A 146 -4.35 17.90 2.78
C SER A 146 -5.69 18.27 3.43
N VAL A 147 -6.81 17.74 2.93
CA VAL A 147 -8.14 17.96 3.56
C VAL A 147 -8.21 17.34 4.95
N LEU A 148 -7.68 16.15 5.16
CA LEU A 148 -7.68 15.50 6.48
C LEU A 148 -6.80 16.25 7.48
N THR A 149 -5.71 16.85 7.02
CA THR A 149 -4.80 17.64 7.87
C THR A 149 -5.38 19.02 8.20
N SER A 150 -6.28 19.57 7.36
CA SER A 150 -6.94 20.85 7.63
C SER A 150 -8.09 20.77 8.64
N GLN A 151 -8.55 19.55 8.96
CA GLN A 151 -9.58 19.35 9.96
C GLN A 151 -9.02 19.59 11.37
N PRO A 152 -9.74 20.31 12.24
CA PRO A 152 -9.32 20.52 13.61
C PRO A 152 -9.26 19.15 14.32
N GLY A 153 -8.10 18.82 14.89
CA GLY A 153 -7.89 17.55 15.56
C GLY A 153 -8.90 17.39 16.70
N SER A 154 -9.52 16.21 16.81
CA SER A 154 -10.54 15.88 17.83
C SER A 154 -10.01 15.84 19.28
N ALA A 155 -8.86 16.44 19.56
CA ALA A 155 -8.14 16.36 20.82
C ALA A 155 -7.54 17.73 21.18
N SER A 156 -8.39 18.69 21.56
CA SER A 156 -8.20 19.62 22.69
C SER A 156 -9.24 20.74 22.61
N GLU A 157 -10.14 20.74 23.58
CA GLU A 157 -11.09 21.82 23.86
C GLU A 157 -10.35 23.08 24.33
N VAL A 158 -9.76 23.90 23.44
CA VAL A 158 -9.54 25.33 23.78
C VAL A 158 -9.47 26.30 22.60
N ASP A 159 -9.18 25.89 21.36
CA ASP A 159 -9.17 26.85 20.24
C ASP A 159 -10.24 26.52 19.22
N VAL A 160 -11.07 27.53 18.90
CA VAL A 160 -11.90 27.56 17.70
C VAL A 160 -10.94 27.61 16.50
N GLN A 161 -10.39 26.44 16.14
CA GLN A 161 -9.43 26.30 15.06
C GLN A 161 -10.17 26.51 13.74
N SER A 162 -9.99 27.71 13.18
CA SER A 162 -10.27 28.01 11.78
C SER A 162 -9.68 26.90 10.93
N ILE A 163 -10.50 26.30 10.07
CA ILE A 163 -10.04 25.36 9.05
C ILE A 163 -8.88 26.03 8.32
N ASP A 164 -7.76 25.31 8.21
CA ASP A 164 -6.57 25.83 7.54
C ASP A 164 -6.86 26.03 6.05
N SER A 165 -7.14 27.28 5.66
CA SER A 165 -7.48 27.65 4.29
C SER A 165 -6.33 27.32 3.33
N GLU A 166 -5.08 27.41 3.78
CA GLU A 166 -3.92 27.12 2.94
C GLU A 166 -3.89 25.64 2.55
N MET A 167 -4.25 24.75 3.47
CA MET A 167 -4.33 23.31 3.20
C MET A 167 -5.49 22.96 2.25
N LEU A 168 -6.61 23.67 2.33
CA LEU A 168 -7.72 23.51 1.39
C LEU A 168 -7.36 24.00 -0.02
N ASP A 169 -6.65 25.11 -0.13
CA ASP A 169 -6.15 25.61 -1.42
C ASP A 169 -5.17 24.61 -2.05
N ARG A 170 -4.26 24.04 -1.26
CA ARG A 170 -3.35 22.97 -1.72
C ARG A 170 -4.12 21.73 -2.17
N ALA A 171 -5.14 21.31 -1.40
CA ALA A 171 -5.99 20.19 -1.78
C ALA A 171 -6.66 20.43 -3.14
N GLN A 172 -7.14 21.65 -3.40
CA GLN A 172 -7.72 22.01 -4.68
C GLN A 172 -6.70 21.86 -5.82
N ILE A 173 -5.47 22.33 -5.66
CA ILE A 173 -4.42 22.19 -6.68
C ILE A 173 -4.16 20.72 -7.03
N PHE A 174 -4.06 19.86 -6.01
CA PHE A 174 -3.85 18.42 -6.24
C PHE A 174 -5.03 17.76 -6.95
N PHE A 175 -6.27 18.08 -6.56
CA PHE A 175 -7.44 17.54 -7.24
C PHE A 175 -7.61 18.05 -8.67
N GLU A 176 -7.30 19.33 -8.94
CA GLU A 176 -7.29 19.86 -10.31
C GLU A 176 -6.24 19.17 -11.18
N ARG A 177 -5.06 18.89 -10.61
CA ARG A 177 -4.02 18.10 -11.28
C ARG A 177 -4.50 16.68 -11.56
N ALA A 178 -5.11 16.00 -10.57
CA ALA A 178 -5.68 14.67 -10.75
C ALA A 178 -6.73 14.65 -11.87
N LYS A 179 -7.63 15.64 -11.91
CA LYS A 179 -8.65 15.78 -12.97
C LYS A 179 -8.04 16.00 -14.36
N SER A 180 -6.92 16.74 -14.44
CA SER A 180 -6.22 16.93 -15.71
C SER A 180 -5.62 15.63 -16.26
N LEU A 181 -5.24 14.72 -15.37
CA LEU A 181 -4.65 13.42 -15.71
C LEU A 181 -5.73 12.35 -16.00
N ASP A 182 -6.85 12.41 -15.28
CA ASP A 182 -8.00 11.49 -15.43
C ASP A 182 -9.34 12.28 -15.46
N PRO A 183 -9.75 12.76 -16.65
CA PRO A 183 -10.94 13.60 -16.79
C PRO A 183 -12.27 12.88 -16.53
N GLU A 184 -12.31 11.54 -16.59
CA GLU A 184 -13.53 10.75 -16.41
C GLU A 184 -13.81 10.44 -14.93
N ASN A 185 -12.90 10.85 -14.03
CA ASN A 185 -12.96 10.54 -12.62
C ASN A 185 -14.00 11.38 -11.85
N LYS A 186 -15.22 10.85 -11.74
CA LYS A 186 -16.33 11.48 -11.00
C LYS A 186 -16.04 11.71 -9.50
N VAL A 187 -15.10 10.94 -8.92
CA VAL A 187 -14.72 11.11 -7.51
C VAL A 187 -13.99 12.44 -7.33
N VAL A 188 -13.08 12.77 -8.25
CA VAL A 188 -12.35 14.04 -8.24
C VAL A 188 -13.29 15.23 -8.38
N ASP A 189 -14.30 15.12 -9.24
CA ASP A 189 -15.33 16.16 -9.37
C ASP A 189 -16.09 16.40 -8.07
N SER A 190 -16.45 15.32 -7.37
CA SER A 190 -17.15 15.39 -6.09
C SER A 190 -16.26 16.04 -5.02
N LEU A 191 -14.99 15.63 -4.95
CA LEU A 191 -14.00 16.17 -3.99
C LEU A 191 -13.72 17.66 -4.24
N LEU A 192 -13.57 18.08 -5.50
CA LEU A 192 -13.43 19.49 -5.86
C LEU A 192 -14.65 20.33 -5.45
N GLY A 193 -15.86 19.78 -5.63
CA GLY A 193 -17.09 20.42 -5.19
C GLY A 193 -17.13 20.64 -3.67
N ILE A 194 -16.68 19.64 -2.91
CA ILE A 194 -16.59 19.71 -1.45
C ILE A 194 -15.60 20.80 -1.01
N VAL A 195 -14.36 20.77 -1.51
CA VAL A 195 -13.32 21.75 -1.13
C VAL A 195 -13.74 23.17 -1.45
N ARG A 196 -14.32 23.41 -2.64
CA ARG A 196 -14.82 24.74 -3.03
C ARG A 196 -15.96 25.24 -2.16
N THR A 197 -16.80 24.34 -1.66
CA THR A 197 -17.88 24.70 -0.73
C THR A 197 -17.32 25.16 0.61
N PHE A 198 -16.30 24.45 1.12
CA PHE A 198 -15.60 24.85 2.35
C PHE A 198 -14.88 26.19 2.21
N LEU A 199 -14.13 26.40 1.12
CA LEU A 199 -13.44 27.67 0.86
C LEU A 199 -14.40 28.86 0.75
N ARG A 200 -15.57 28.68 0.13
CA ARG A 200 -16.59 29.73 0.03
C ARG A 200 -17.30 30.04 1.34
N GLY A 201 -17.36 29.09 2.28
CA GLY A 201 -17.95 29.29 3.59
C GLY A 201 -17.02 29.98 4.60
N LEU A 202 -15.74 30.14 4.26
CA LEU A 202 -14.71 30.80 5.08
C LEU A 202 -14.53 32.30 4.76
N LEU A 203 -15.09 32.78 3.64
CA LEU A 203 -15.12 34.19 3.20
C LEU A 203 -16.42 34.88 3.65
#